data_AF-A0A1L8ECH0-F1
#
_entry.id   AF-A0A1L8ECH0-F1
#
_cell.length_a   1.000
_cell.length_b   1.000
_cell.length_c   1.000
_cell.angle_alpha   90.00
_cell.angle_beta   90.00
_cell.angle_gamma   90.00
#
_symmetry.space_group_name_H-M   'P 1'
#
loop_
_entity.id
_entity.type
_entity.pdbx_description
1 polymer ?
#
loop_
_entity_poly.entity_id
_entity_poly.type
_entity_poly.pdbx_seq_one_letter_code
_entity_poly.pdbx_strand_id
1 'polypeptide(L)'
;AFLKFALLLVALVAGAMAMNGTWGTRNSTDILLMTENVFRTPVANSFISADVSFPKAGQTNTLTIAIIYVYDRFTNSSGATPTLWSGGPGYTSALVNLKSQMGKGINSTVEVWGRK
;
A
#
# COMPACT_ATOMS: atom_id res chain seq x y z
N ALA A 1 -12.67 -34.47 14.76
CA ALA A 1 -11.55 -34.12 13.84
C ALA A 1 -11.99 -33.15 12.73
N PHE A 2 -13.13 -33.38 12.08
CA PHE A 2 -13.63 -32.58 10.95
C PHE A 2 -13.81 -31.06 11.22
N LEU A 3 -14.29 -30.70 12.41
CA LEU A 3 -14.51 -29.30 12.81
C LEU A 3 -13.21 -28.46 12.87
N LYS A 4 -12.09 -29.11 13.21
CA LYS A 4 -10.76 -28.44 13.31
C LYS A 4 -10.20 -28.11 11.93
N PHE A 5 -10.47 -28.94 10.92
CA PHE A 5 -10.08 -28.69 9.53
C PHE A 5 -10.92 -27.60 8.87
N ALA A 6 -12.22 -27.52 9.18
CA ALA A 6 -13.10 -26.45 8.69
C ALA A 6 -12.69 -25.07 9.24
N LEU A 7 -12.33 -24.98 10.53
CA LEU A 7 -11.81 -23.75 11.14
C LEU A 7 -10.46 -23.31 10.55
N LEU A 8 -9.59 -24.26 10.18
CA LEU A 8 -8.30 -23.97 9.53
C LEU A 8 -8.48 -23.37 8.12
N LEU A 9 -9.48 -23.86 7.37
CA LEU A 9 -9.83 -23.36 6.04
C LEU A 9 -10.47 -21.97 6.07
N VAL A 10 -11.31 -21.67 7.07
CA VAL A 10 -11.90 -20.32 7.24
C VAL A 10 -10.86 -19.29 7.67
N ALA A 11 -9.86 -19.68 8.47
CA ALA A 11 -8.73 -18.79 8.80
C ALA A 11 -7.83 -18.48 7.59
N LEU A 12 -7.82 -19.33 6.57
CA LEU A 12 -7.10 -19.09 5.31
C LEU A 12 -7.85 -18.12 4.37
N VAL A 13 -9.15 -17.94 4.58
CA VAL A 13 -9.92 -16.86 3.94
C VAL A 13 -9.61 -15.56 4.70
N ALA A 14 -8.37 -15.10 4.60
CA ALA A 14 -7.95 -13.81 5.10
C ALA A 14 -8.78 -12.74 4.39
N GLY A 15 -9.76 -12.18 5.10
CA GLY A 15 -10.45 -10.98 4.67
C GLY A 15 -9.40 -9.89 4.48
N ALA A 16 -9.18 -9.47 3.23
CA ALA A 16 -8.36 -8.33 2.91
C ALA A 16 -9.12 -7.07 3.37
N MET A 17 -9.04 -6.77 4.66
CA MET A 17 -9.59 -5.54 5.22
C MET A 17 -8.82 -4.36 4.63
N ALA A 18 -9.50 -3.25 4.38
CA ALA A 18 -8.83 -2.02 3.98
C ALA A 18 -7.97 -1.51 5.13
N MET A 19 -6.74 -1.10 4.83
CA MET A 19 -5.77 -0.74 5.86
C MET A 19 -4.94 0.46 5.40
N ASN A 20 -4.64 1.37 6.32
CA ASN A 20 -3.49 2.25 6.15
C ASN A 20 -2.22 1.40 6.16
N GLY A 21 -1.25 1.75 5.32
CA GLY A 21 0.06 1.11 5.26
C GLY A 21 1.11 2.01 5.89
N THR A 22 2.05 1.45 6.65
CA THR A 22 3.21 2.19 7.13
C THR A 22 4.43 1.29 7.14
N TRP A 23 5.50 1.75 6.51
CA TRP A 23 6.80 1.09 6.53
C TRP A 23 7.87 2.09 6.90
N GLY A 24 8.61 1.82 7.97
CA GLY A 24 9.72 2.66 8.43
C GLY A 24 9.33 3.59 9.57
N THR A 25 10.17 4.60 9.81
CA THR A 25 10.00 5.58 10.89
C THR A 25 10.41 6.96 10.41
N ARG A 26 9.71 8.00 10.91
CA ARG A 26 9.95 9.38 10.53
C ARG A 26 10.69 10.13 11.63
N ASN A 27 11.76 10.81 11.25
CA ASN A 27 12.42 11.84 12.05
C ASN A 27 11.88 13.23 11.67
N SER A 28 12.03 14.20 12.57
CA SER A 28 11.58 15.58 12.34
C SER A 28 12.30 16.27 11.16
N THR A 29 13.49 15.79 10.79
CA THR A 29 14.30 16.31 9.68
C THR A 29 14.02 15.64 8.34
N ASP A 30 13.25 14.55 8.32
CA ASP A 30 12.94 13.84 7.08
C ASP A 30 11.99 14.68 6.20
N ILE A 31 12.23 14.66 4.89
CA ILE A 31 11.51 15.48 3.91
C ILE A 31 10.57 14.64 3.06
N LEU A 32 9.46 15.24 2.62
CA LEU A 32 8.53 14.59 1.70
C LEU A 32 9.16 14.54 0.30
N LEU A 33 9.35 13.33 -0.24
CA LEU A 33 9.93 13.10 -1.57
C LEU A 33 8.85 12.91 -2.65
N MET A 34 7.75 12.26 -2.31
CA MET A 34 6.65 12.00 -3.24
C MET A 34 5.33 11.92 -2.48
N THR A 35 4.29 12.51 -3.07
CA THR A 35 2.89 12.21 -2.75
C THR A 35 2.19 11.79 -4.03
N GLU A 36 1.48 10.67 -4.00
CA GLU A 36 0.69 10.20 -5.12
C GLU A 36 -0.71 9.79 -4.68
N ASN A 37 -1.70 10.38 -5.34
CA ASN A 37 -3.10 10.02 -5.18
C ASN A 37 -3.47 8.95 -6.22
N VAL A 38 -3.83 7.77 -5.76
CA VAL A 38 -4.24 6.65 -6.62
C VAL A 38 -5.75 6.50 -6.55
N PHE A 39 -6.40 6.80 -7.67
CA PHE A 39 -7.82 6.58 -7.88
C PHE A 39 -8.05 5.51 -8.95
N ARG A 40 -8.86 4.50 -8.64
CA ARG A 40 -9.36 3.50 -9.60
C ARG A 40 -10.84 3.25 -9.36
N THR A 41 -11.62 3.29 -10.42
CA THR A 41 -13.05 3.01 -10.37
C THR A 41 -13.31 1.53 -10.09
N PRO A 42 -14.33 1.17 -9.29
CA PRO A 42 -14.68 -0.21 -9.00
C PRO A 42 -15.07 -0.97 -10.29
N VAL A 43 -14.68 -2.24 -10.37
CA VAL A 43 -15.10 -3.17 -11.43
C VAL A 43 -15.76 -4.37 -10.76
N ALA A 44 -17.00 -4.66 -11.17
CA ALA A 44 -17.79 -5.74 -10.59
C ALA A 44 -17.07 -7.09 -10.72
N ASN A 45 -17.13 -7.90 -9.66
CA ASN A 45 -16.53 -9.25 -9.58
C ASN A 45 -15.04 -9.32 -9.91
N SER A 46 -14.31 -8.21 -9.78
CA SER A 46 -12.88 -8.14 -10.07
C SER A 46 -12.11 -7.48 -8.93
N PHE A 47 -10.84 -7.87 -8.80
CA PHE A 47 -9.85 -7.16 -7.99
C PHE A 47 -9.05 -6.23 -8.91
N ILE A 48 -8.77 -5.03 -8.45
CA ILE A 48 -7.97 -4.04 -9.18
C ILE A 48 -6.68 -3.84 -8.42
N SER A 49 -5.57 -3.76 -9.15
CA SER A 49 -4.26 -3.44 -8.60
C SER A 49 -3.75 -2.14 -9.19
N ALA A 50 -3.04 -1.37 -8.38
CA ALA A 50 -2.32 -0.18 -8.83
C ALA A 50 -0.93 -0.15 -8.18
N ASP A 51 0.09 0.00 -9.02
CA ASP A 51 1.48 0.05 -8.60
C ASP A 51 1.96 1.49 -8.46
N VAL A 52 2.55 1.78 -7.31
CA VAL A 52 3.17 3.06 -6.99
C VAL A 52 4.66 2.84 -6.85
N SER A 53 5.39 3.16 -7.93
CA SER A 53 6.84 3.17 -7.94
C SER A 53 7.40 4.51 -7.46
N PHE A 54 8.47 4.42 -6.67
CA PHE A 54 9.33 5.53 -6.31
C PHE A 54 10.80 5.14 -6.55
N PRO A 55 11.62 6.01 -7.16
CA PRO A 55 11.21 7.19 -7.91
C PRO A 55 10.34 6.81 -9.13
N LYS A 56 9.63 7.78 -9.72
CA LYS A 56 8.85 7.54 -10.93
C LYS A 56 9.76 7.23 -12.11
N ALA A 57 9.22 6.60 -13.15
CA ALA A 57 9.95 6.33 -14.37
C ALA A 57 10.57 7.63 -14.92
N GLY A 58 11.89 7.61 -15.17
CA GLY A 58 12.66 8.78 -15.62
C GLY A 58 13.10 9.74 -14.51
N GLN A 59 12.74 9.49 -13.25
CA GLN A 59 13.23 10.23 -12.10
C GLN A 59 14.33 9.45 -11.37
N THR A 60 15.27 10.18 -10.77
CA THR A 60 16.32 9.63 -9.92
C THR A 60 16.13 10.12 -8.50
N ASN A 61 16.41 9.27 -7.53
CA ASN A 61 16.45 9.65 -6.13
C ASN A 61 17.76 9.17 -5.49
N THR A 62 18.42 10.06 -4.76
CA THR A 62 19.67 9.78 -4.03
C THR A 62 19.46 9.70 -2.52
N LEU A 63 18.28 10.11 -2.03
CA LEU A 63 17.98 10.14 -0.60
C LEU A 63 17.44 8.79 -0.14
N THR A 64 17.90 8.34 1.01
CA THR A 64 17.40 7.11 1.61
C THR A 64 15.97 7.31 2.08
N ILE A 65 15.06 6.43 1.68
CA ILE A 65 13.68 6.43 2.15
C ILE A 65 13.68 6.16 3.65
N ALA A 66 12.99 7.00 4.40
CA ALA A 66 12.84 6.89 5.86
C ALA A 66 11.52 6.22 6.23
N ILE A 67 10.43 6.66 5.59
CA ILE A 67 9.10 6.12 5.82
C ILE A 67 8.25 6.19 4.56
N ILE A 68 7.35 5.22 4.42
CA ILE A 68 6.30 5.22 3.42
C ILE A 68 4.97 5.15 4.17
N TYR A 69 4.09 6.10 3.90
CA TYR A 69 2.71 6.08 4.37
C TYR A 69 1.78 5.75 3.22
N VAL A 70 0.76 4.94 3.50
CA VAL A 70 -0.39 4.77 2.63
C VAL A 70 -1.64 5.08 3.43
N TYR A 71 -2.34 6.12 3.02
CA TYR A 71 -3.62 6.52 3.59
C TYR A 71 -4.74 5.99 2.71
N ASP A 72 -5.63 5.20 3.29
CA ASP A 72 -6.92 4.89 2.68
C ASP A 72 -7.87 6.08 2.88
N ARG A 73 -8.50 6.53 1.79
CA ARG A 73 -9.46 7.64 1.83
C ARG A 73 -10.91 7.16 1.87
N PHE A 74 -11.15 5.85 1.90
CA PHE A 74 -12.49 5.31 2.13
C PHE A 74 -12.82 5.25 3.62
N THR A 75 -14.03 5.68 4.00
CA THR A 75 -14.52 5.66 5.40
C THR A 75 -15.28 4.39 5.77
N ASN A 76 -15.50 3.50 4.81
CA ASN A 76 -16.36 2.31 4.92
C ASN A 76 -15.57 0.98 4.84
N SER A 77 -14.27 1.01 5.14
CA SER A 77 -13.38 -0.15 5.11
C SER A 77 -13.30 -0.89 3.76
N SER A 78 -13.67 -0.23 2.65
CA SER A 78 -13.64 -0.83 1.30
C SER A 78 -12.42 -0.42 0.47
N GLY A 79 -11.42 0.20 1.08
CA GLY A 79 -10.20 0.58 0.39
C GLY A 79 -9.24 -0.56 0.10
N ALA A 80 -8.14 -0.17 -0.53
CA ALA A 80 -7.13 -1.10 -0.98
C ALA A 80 -6.27 -1.59 0.19
N THR A 81 -5.83 -2.84 0.10
CA THR A 81 -4.78 -3.39 0.96
C THR A 81 -3.43 -3.01 0.36
N PRO A 82 -2.60 -2.21 1.06
CA PRO A 82 -1.30 -1.81 0.56
C PRO A 82 -0.24 -2.88 0.90
N THR A 83 0.63 -3.19 -0.05
CA THR A 83 1.73 -4.16 0.10
C THR A 83 3.03 -3.57 -0.46
N LEU A 84 4.11 -3.61 0.30
CA LEU A 84 5.45 -3.23 -0.20
C LEU A 84 6.06 -4.43 -0.92
N TRP A 85 6.19 -4.35 -2.24
CA TRP A 85 6.74 -5.42 -3.08
C TRP A 85 8.26 -5.39 -3.18
N SER A 86 8.87 -4.21 -3.17
CA SER A 86 10.34 -4.07 -3.19
C SER A 86 10.81 -2.73 -2.63
N GLY A 87 12.07 -2.68 -2.21
CA GLY A 87 12.72 -1.48 -1.69
C GLY A 87 12.12 -1.02 -0.35
N GLY A 88 11.90 0.28 -0.20
CA GLY A 88 11.30 0.89 0.98
C GLY A 88 12.33 1.52 1.93
N PRO A 89 12.02 1.65 3.23
CA PRO A 89 12.91 2.27 4.21
C PRO A 89 14.32 1.66 4.18
N GLY A 90 15.35 2.51 4.14
CA GLY A 90 16.75 2.08 3.99
C GLY A 90 17.23 1.94 2.54
N TYR A 91 16.32 2.01 1.55
CA TYR A 91 16.63 2.01 0.12
C TYR A 91 16.33 3.37 -0.51
N THR A 92 16.77 3.60 -1.75
CA THR A 92 16.46 4.81 -2.52
C THR A 92 15.27 4.64 -3.47
N SER A 93 14.72 3.43 -3.55
CA SER A 93 13.55 3.08 -4.36
C SER A 93 12.55 2.26 -3.56
N ALA A 94 11.30 2.25 -4.01
CA ALA A 94 10.23 1.44 -3.46
C ALA A 94 9.17 1.11 -4.51
N LEU A 95 8.53 -0.03 -4.37
CA LEU A 95 7.34 -0.40 -5.14
C LEU A 95 6.23 -0.80 -4.17
N VAL A 96 5.18 0.02 -4.11
CA VAL A 96 4.00 -0.25 -3.32
C VAL A 96 2.88 -0.68 -4.24
N ASN A 97 2.35 -1.88 -4.03
CA ASN A 97 1.14 -2.34 -4.68
C ASN A 97 -0.07 -2.04 -3.82
N LEU A 98 -1.11 -1.48 -4.44
CA LEU A 98 -2.40 -1.24 -3.84
C LEU A 98 -3.39 -2.20 -4.48
N LYS A 99 -3.91 -3.16 -3.72
CA LYS A 99 -4.88 -4.13 -4.21
C LYS A 99 -6.26 -3.85 -3.63
N SER A 100 -7.26 -3.62 -4.47
CA SER A 100 -8.64 -3.41 -4.02
C SER A 100 -9.26 -4.70 -3.47
N GLN A 101 -10.36 -4.56 -2.74
CA GLN A 101 -11.27 -5.67 -2.47
C GLN A 101 -12.12 -5.99 -3.71
N MET A 102 -12.68 -7.20 -3.77
CA MET A 102 -13.51 -7.62 -4.90
C MET A 102 -14.71 -6.69 -5.10
N GLY A 103 -14.87 -6.17 -6.33
CA GLY A 103 -15.96 -5.26 -6.65
C GLY A 103 -15.78 -3.84 -6.11
N LYS A 104 -14.62 -3.49 -5.53
CA LYS A 104 -14.32 -2.18 -4.95
C LYS A 104 -13.24 -1.44 -5.74
N GLY A 105 -13.27 -0.11 -5.64
CA GLY A 105 -12.29 0.78 -6.24
C GLY A 105 -11.07 1.01 -5.34
N ILE A 106 -10.17 1.88 -5.79
CA ILE A 106 -9.02 2.35 -5.01
C ILE A 106 -9.14 3.86 -4.87
N ASN A 107 -8.95 4.36 -3.65
CA ASN A 107 -8.79 5.78 -3.35
C ASN A 107 -7.79 5.87 -2.20
N SER A 108 -6.51 5.84 -2.55
CA SER A 108 -5.42 5.80 -1.58
C SER A 108 -4.42 6.89 -1.89
N THR A 109 -3.64 7.28 -0.88
CA THR A 109 -2.58 8.27 -1.03
C THR A 109 -1.30 7.71 -0.47
N VAL A 110 -0.30 7.60 -1.32
CA VAL A 110 1.01 7.10 -0.97
C VAL A 110 1.93 8.29 -0.78
N GLU A 111 2.55 8.39 0.39
CA GLU A 111 3.60 9.36 0.67
C GLU A 111 4.92 8.64 0.92
N VAL A 112 5.98 9.10 0.27
CA VAL A 112 7.34 8.63 0.48
C VAL A 112 8.14 9.78 1.05
N TRP A 113 8.77 9.54 2.20
CA TRP A 113 9.60 10.50 2.89
C TRP A 113 11.05 10.00 2.94
N GLY A 114 12.00 10.93 2.83
CA GLY A 114 13.42 10.68 2.74
C GLY A 114 14.23 11.32 3.84
N ARG A 115 15.33 10.66 4.20
CA ARG A 115 16.34 11.19 5.10
C ARG A 115 17.42 11.91 4.29
N LYS A 116 17.74 13.13 4.73
CA LYS A 116 18.93 13.86 4.28
C LYS A 116 20.19 13.28 4.88
#